data_AF-A0A518G5J6-F1
#
_entry.id   AF-A0A518G5J6-F1
#
_cell.length_a   1.000
_cell.length_b   1.000
_cell.length_c   1.000
_cell.angle_alpha   90.00
_cell.angle_beta   90.00
_cell.angle_gamma   90.00
#
_symmetry.space_group_name_H-M   'P 1'
#
loop_
_entity.id
_entity.type
_entity.pdbx_description
1 polymer ?
#
loop_
_entity_poly.entity_id
_entity_poly.type
_entity_poly.pdbx_seq_one_letter_code
_entity_poly.pdbx_strand_id
1 'polypeptide(L)'
;MIKIPFSDWRKELLKNSKLVQDDDDTTPTEEAERRFNRYIQLVDMVNGKEAQEVFQALVDSIRVPEDYGAFEAVHRALWKFSPDDFADYFVAALPKLIRRMAKHDQVVRFLIPLTGHARRKYLPAFHAALDRASPGDRRTILNFVKRNSEELGDVLPL
;
A
#
# COMPACT_ATOMS: atom_id res chain seq x y z
N MET A 1 10.92 -14.33 -2.43
CA MET A 1 9.81 -15.03 -3.12
C MET A 1 8.99 -15.73 -2.07
N ILE A 2 7.66 -15.65 -2.17
CA ILE A 2 6.72 -16.32 -1.26
C ILE A 2 6.99 -17.83 -1.27
N LYS A 3 7.20 -18.42 -0.09
CA LYS A 3 7.61 -19.83 0.09
C LYS A 3 6.51 -20.73 0.64
N ILE A 4 5.33 -20.19 0.89
CA ILE A 4 4.17 -20.90 1.45
C ILE A 4 2.96 -20.67 0.54
N PRO A 5 1.88 -21.46 0.64
CA PRO A 5 0.67 -21.26 -0.16
C PRO A 5 0.14 -19.83 -0.04
N PHE A 6 -0.30 -19.24 -1.15
CA PHE A 6 -0.78 -17.86 -1.18
C PHE A 6 -1.89 -17.58 -0.15
N SER A 7 -2.83 -18.52 0.03
CA SER A 7 -3.89 -18.43 1.03
C SER A 7 -3.35 -18.28 2.45
N ASP A 8 -2.31 -19.04 2.78
CA ASP A 8 -1.70 -19.07 4.10
C ASP A 8 -0.86 -17.81 4.31
N TRP A 9 -0.05 -17.44 3.31
CA TRP A 9 0.71 -16.19 3.32
C TRP A 9 -0.21 -14.98 3.51
N ARG A 10 -1.31 -14.88 2.75
CA ARG A 10 -2.27 -13.78 2.87
C ARG A 10 -2.92 -13.76 4.24
N LYS A 11 -3.34 -14.93 4.75
CA LYS A 11 -3.96 -15.04 6.07
C LYS A 11 -3.00 -14.58 7.17
N GLU A 12 -1.75 -15.02 7.12
CA GLU A 12 -0.72 -14.60 8.07
C GLU A 12 -0.40 -13.11 7.94
N LEU A 13 -0.27 -12.58 6.73
CA LEU A 13 0.02 -11.17 6.50
C LEU A 13 -1.06 -10.30 7.13
N LEU A 14 -2.33 -10.57 6.82
CA LEU A 14 -3.45 -9.77 7.32
C LEU A 14 -3.71 -9.96 8.81
N LYS A 15 -3.30 -11.10 9.39
CA LYS A 15 -3.34 -11.32 10.84
C LYS A 15 -2.29 -10.47 11.55
N ASN A 16 -1.05 -10.50 11.05
CA ASN A 16 0.08 -9.80 11.67
C ASN A 16 0.13 -8.30 11.33
N SER A 17 -0.65 -7.83 10.35
CA SER A 17 -0.74 -6.41 10.02
C SER A 17 -1.59 -5.57 10.98
N LYS A 18 -2.22 -6.22 11.95
CA LYS A 18 -2.84 -5.56 13.11
C LYS A 18 -1.74 -5.25 14.13
N LEU A 19 -0.89 -4.29 13.77
CA LEU A 19 0.22 -3.88 14.62
C LEU A 19 -0.34 -3.32 15.93
N VAL A 20 0.33 -3.65 17.02
CA VAL A 20 0.04 -3.08 18.34
C VAL A 20 0.38 -1.59 18.26
N GLN A 21 -0.49 -0.75 18.81
CA GLN A 21 -0.31 0.70 18.83
C GLN A 21 0.07 1.14 20.26
N ASP A 22 0.64 2.32 20.42
CA ASP A 22 1.12 2.79 21.74
C ASP A 22 0.02 2.87 22.82
N ASP A 23 -1.25 2.93 22.41
CA ASP A 23 -2.42 2.93 23.30
C ASP A 23 -2.91 1.53 23.70
N ASP A 24 -2.32 0.45 23.16
CA ASP A 24 -2.61 -0.94 23.55
C ASP A 24 -1.67 -1.41 24.65
N ASP A 25 -2.13 -1.35 25.90
CA ASP A 25 -1.46 -1.88 27.09
C ASP A 25 -1.80 -3.36 27.38
N THR A 26 -2.62 -3.98 26.54
CA THR A 26 -3.14 -5.34 26.74
C THR A 26 -2.29 -6.41 26.07
N THR A 27 -1.56 -6.04 25.01
CA THR A 27 -0.67 -6.96 24.28
C THR A 27 0.74 -6.94 24.90
N PRO A 28 1.28 -8.09 25.39
CA PRO A 28 2.65 -8.15 25.87
C PRO A 28 3.66 -7.73 24.79
N THR A 29 4.72 -7.02 25.19
CA THR A 29 5.77 -6.53 24.28
C THR A 29 6.34 -7.62 23.39
N GLU A 30 6.63 -8.81 23.94
CA GLU A 30 7.16 -9.95 23.18
C GLU A 30 6.20 -10.39 22.05
N GLU A 31 4.89 -10.36 22.31
CA GLU A 31 3.87 -10.70 21.30
C GLU A 31 3.76 -9.61 20.24
N ALA A 32 3.86 -8.34 20.64
CA ALA A 32 3.88 -7.20 19.71
C ALA A 32 5.08 -7.30 18.75
N GLU A 33 6.29 -7.51 19.28
CA GLU A 33 7.51 -7.70 18.50
C GLU A 33 7.44 -8.93 17.60
N ARG A 34 6.92 -10.06 18.11
CA ARG A 34 6.77 -11.28 17.31
C ARG A 34 5.85 -11.05 16.11
N ARG A 35 4.72 -10.36 16.30
CA ARG A 35 3.78 -10.01 15.22
C ARG A 35 4.43 -9.07 14.21
N PHE A 36 5.10 -8.02 14.68
CA PHE A 36 5.81 -7.07 13.82
C PHE A 36 6.87 -7.78 12.97
N ASN A 37 7.76 -8.54 13.61
CA ASN A 37 8.82 -9.27 12.91
C ASN A 37 8.25 -10.25 11.88
N ARG A 38 7.16 -10.97 12.22
CA ARG A 38 6.51 -11.87 11.28
C ARG A 38 5.88 -11.11 10.11
N TYR A 39 5.27 -9.96 10.36
CA TYR A 39 4.74 -9.10 9.32
C TYR A 39 5.83 -8.66 8.33
N ILE A 40 6.96 -8.15 8.83
CA ILE A 40 8.10 -7.74 8.00
C ILE A 40 8.61 -8.90 7.16
N GLN A 41 8.81 -10.08 7.76
CA GLN A 41 9.24 -11.28 7.03
C GLN A 41 8.30 -11.63 5.87
N LEU A 42 6.98 -11.53 6.07
CA LEU A 42 5.98 -11.84 5.05
C LEU A 42 6.01 -10.81 3.90
N VAL A 43 6.17 -9.52 4.23
CA VAL A 43 6.33 -8.45 3.23
C VAL A 43 7.63 -8.63 2.43
N ASP A 44 8.73 -8.99 3.08
CA ASP A 44 10.03 -9.19 2.44
C ASP A 44 10.07 -10.41 1.50
N MET A 45 9.11 -11.34 1.61
CA MET A 45 8.97 -12.43 0.65
C MET A 45 8.61 -11.93 -0.75
N VAL A 46 7.97 -10.76 -0.89
CA VAL A 46 7.55 -10.21 -2.18
C VAL A 46 8.75 -9.75 -2.99
N ASN A 47 8.84 -10.16 -4.26
CA ASN A 47 9.94 -9.84 -5.16
C ASN A 47 9.55 -9.00 -6.39
N GLY A 48 8.27 -8.65 -6.54
CA GLY A 48 7.76 -7.81 -7.62
C GLY A 48 7.39 -8.56 -8.90
N LYS A 49 7.41 -9.89 -8.89
CA LYS A 49 6.96 -10.75 -10.00
C LYS A 49 5.66 -11.48 -9.69
N GLU A 50 5.08 -11.22 -8.53
CA GLU A 50 3.83 -11.82 -8.10
C GLU A 50 2.62 -11.22 -8.82
N ALA A 51 1.52 -11.95 -8.83
CA ALA A 51 0.26 -11.51 -9.43
C ALA A 51 -0.45 -10.43 -8.58
N GLN A 52 -1.47 -9.80 -9.17
CA GLN A 52 -2.25 -8.72 -8.57
C GLN A 52 -2.75 -9.03 -7.15
N GLU A 53 -3.11 -10.28 -6.85
CA GLU A 53 -3.68 -10.67 -5.56
C GLU A 53 -2.67 -10.52 -4.41
N VAL A 54 -1.37 -10.67 -4.69
CA VAL A 54 -0.30 -10.42 -3.72
C VAL A 54 -0.15 -8.93 -3.46
N PHE A 55 -0.15 -8.12 -4.52
CA PHE A 55 -0.12 -6.66 -4.42
C PHE A 55 -1.32 -6.14 -3.60
N GLN A 56 -2.52 -6.64 -3.92
CA GLN A 56 -3.73 -6.28 -3.21
C GLN A 56 -3.67 -6.67 -1.73
N ALA A 57 -3.06 -7.81 -1.39
CA ALA A 57 -2.87 -8.23 -0.01
C ALA A 57 -1.92 -7.31 0.77
N LEU A 58 -0.85 -6.82 0.14
CA LEU A 58 0.04 -5.79 0.72
C LEU A 58 -0.72 -4.48 0.97
N VAL A 59 -1.54 -4.02 0.02
CA VAL A 59 -2.34 -2.81 0.22
C VAL A 59 -3.43 -3.03 1.28
N ASP A 60 -4.02 -4.23 1.34
CA ASP A 60 -5.00 -4.60 2.35
C ASP A 60 -4.42 -4.74 3.76
N SER A 61 -3.10 -4.93 3.90
CA SER A 61 -2.44 -5.03 5.19
C SER A 61 -2.21 -3.68 5.86
N ILE A 62 -2.26 -2.58 5.11
CA ILE A 62 -2.22 -1.20 5.62
C ILE A 62 -3.52 -0.89 6.37
N ARG A 63 -3.50 -0.98 7.70
CA ARG A 63 -4.70 -0.91 8.55
C ARG A 63 -4.56 -0.06 9.80
N VAL A 64 -3.33 0.25 10.20
CA VAL A 64 -3.05 1.02 11.41
C VAL A 64 -2.69 2.47 11.06
N PRO A 65 -3.07 3.45 11.90
CA PRO A 65 -2.66 4.85 11.73
C PRO A 65 -1.15 5.03 11.81
N GLU A 66 -0.52 4.43 12.83
CA GLU A 66 0.90 4.53 13.12
C GLU A 66 1.58 3.21 12.76
N ASP A 67 2.61 3.30 11.90
CA ASP A 67 3.20 2.13 11.27
C ASP A 67 4.56 1.72 11.85
N TYR A 68 5.21 2.60 12.60
CA TYR A 68 6.53 2.35 13.23
C TYR A 68 7.56 1.73 12.26
N GLY A 69 7.55 2.14 10.98
CA GLY A 69 8.43 1.62 9.93
C GLY A 69 7.91 0.40 9.17
N ALA A 70 6.76 -0.17 9.57
CA ALA A 70 6.15 -1.30 8.88
C ALA A 70 5.65 -0.93 7.47
N PHE A 71 5.16 0.29 7.25
CA PHE A 71 4.75 0.72 5.91
C PHE A 71 5.94 1.07 5.04
N GLU A 72 7.11 1.35 5.60
CA GLU A 72 8.34 1.45 4.83
C GLU A 72 8.68 0.11 4.15
N ALA A 73 8.51 -1.02 4.86
CA ALA A 73 8.67 -2.34 4.26
C ALA A 73 7.66 -2.59 3.14
N VAL A 74 6.40 -2.20 3.33
CA VAL A 74 5.38 -2.30 2.28
C VAL A 74 5.76 -1.44 1.09
N HIS A 75 6.16 -0.18 1.31
CA HIS A 75 6.64 0.71 0.26
C HIS A 75 7.76 0.06 -0.57
N ARG A 76 8.79 -0.46 0.10
CA ARG A 76 9.90 -1.16 -0.57
C ARG A 76 9.40 -2.35 -1.38
N ALA A 77 8.42 -3.11 -0.89
CA ALA A 77 7.84 -4.23 -1.62
C ALA A 77 7.06 -3.78 -2.87
N LEU A 78 6.22 -2.74 -2.77
CA LEU A 78 5.44 -2.23 -3.91
C LEU A 78 6.34 -1.72 -5.04
N TRP A 79 7.48 -1.08 -4.72
CA TRP A 79 8.41 -0.58 -5.73
C TRP A 79 9.26 -1.65 -6.42
N LYS A 80 9.15 -2.93 -6.02
CA LYS A 80 9.78 -4.05 -6.75
C LYS A 80 9.03 -4.41 -8.03
N PHE A 81 7.74 -4.07 -8.12
CA PHE A 81 6.91 -4.36 -9.28
C PHE A 81 7.32 -3.52 -10.50
N SER A 82 7.07 -4.07 -11.69
CA SER A 82 7.22 -3.31 -12.93
C SER A 82 6.30 -2.08 -12.92
N PRO A 83 6.59 -1.02 -13.70
CA PRO A 83 5.72 0.15 -13.75
C PRO A 83 4.27 -0.16 -14.13
N ASP A 84 4.07 -1.06 -15.08
CA ASP A 84 2.73 -1.42 -15.56
C ASP A 84 1.98 -2.23 -14.49
N ASP A 85 2.63 -3.26 -13.92
CA ASP A 85 2.04 -4.05 -12.82
C ASP A 85 1.72 -3.18 -11.61
N PHE A 86 2.66 -2.33 -11.19
CA PHE A 86 2.43 -1.40 -10.08
C PHE A 86 1.22 -0.52 -10.36
N ALA A 87 1.16 0.10 -11.53
CA ALA A 87 0.10 1.03 -11.88
C ALA A 87 -1.27 0.37 -11.90
N ASP A 88 -1.41 -0.74 -12.61
CA ASP A 88 -2.68 -1.46 -12.72
C ASP A 88 -3.14 -2.00 -11.36
N TYR A 89 -2.24 -2.61 -10.59
CA TYR A 89 -2.59 -3.19 -9.31
C TYR A 89 -2.87 -2.11 -8.26
N PHE A 90 -2.10 -1.02 -8.26
CA PHE A 90 -2.30 0.07 -7.31
C PHE A 90 -3.58 0.84 -7.58
N VAL A 91 -3.88 1.19 -8.84
CA VAL A 91 -5.15 1.86 -9.20
C VAL A 91 -6.35 1.00 -8.82
N ALA A 92 -6.27 -0.33 -9.00
CA ALA A 92 -7.33 -1.24 -8.56
C ALA A 92 -7.48 -1.29 -7.03
N ALA A 93 -6.38 -1.23 -6.29
CA ALA A 93 -6.38 -1.36 -4.83
C ALA A 93 -6.70 -0.05 -4.09
N LEU A 94 -6.32 1.08 -4.67
CA LEU A 94 -6.32 2.41 -4.05
C LEU A 94 -7.71 2.88 -3.56
N PRO A 95 -8.83 2.69 -4.29
CA PRO A 95 -10.15 3.11 -3.81
C PRO A 95 -10.53 2.47 -2.47
N LYS A 96 -10.19 1.19 -2.28
CA LYS A 96 -10.44 0.47 -1.02
C LYS A 96 -9.53 0.98 0.09
N LEU A 97 -8.26 1.28 -0.22
CA LEU A 97 -7.33 1.89 0.74
C LEU A 97 -7.84 3.27 1.18
N ILE A 98 -8.21 4.15 0.24
CA ILE A 98 -8.80 5.47 0.50
C ILE A 98 -10.01 5.34 1.43
N ARG A 99 -10.98 4.48 1.10
CA ARG A 99 -12.18 4.31 1.93
C ARG A 99 -11.88 3.90 3.38
N ARG A 100 -10.80 3.13 3.59
CA ARG A 100 -10.40 2.63 4.91
C ARG A 100 -9.54 3.63 5.67
N MET A 101 -8.62 4.32 4.98
CA MET A 101 -7.50 5.02 5.60
C MET A 101 -7.44 6.52 5.25
N ALA A 102 -8.40 7.10 4.53
CA ALA A 102 -8.33 8.50 4.08
C ALA A 102 -8.28 9.56 5.19
N LYS A 103 -8.56 9.20 6.45
CA LYS A 103 -8.39 10.09 7.60
C LYS A 103 -6.95 10.10 8.15
N HIS A 104 -6.08 9.26 7.59
CA HIS A 104 -4.69 9.11 7.98
C HIS A 104 -3.78 9.45 6.79
N ASP A 105 -2.70 10.16 7.05
CA ASP A 105 -1.76 10.66 6.04
C ASP A 105 -1.07 9.54 5.25
N GLN A 106 -1.17 8.30 5.74
CA GLN A 106 -0.55 7.12 5.14
C GLN A 106 -0.96 6.93 3.69
N VAL A 107 -2.23 7.19 3.32
CA VAL A 107 -2.66 7.07 1.91
C VAL A 107 -1.94 8.07 1.01
N VAL A 108 -1.72 9.30 1.50
CA VAL A 108 -0.94 10.33 0.79
C VAL A 108 0.51 9.87 0.64
N ARG A 109 1.11 9.32 1.70
CA ARG A 109 2.51 8.81 1.67
C ARG A 109 2.74 7.76 0.58
N PHE A 110 1.76 6.89 0.31
CA PHE A 110 1.84 5.92 -0.80
C PHE A 110 1.82 6.56 -2.21
N LEU A 111 1.31 7.79 -2.33
CA LEU A 111 1.25 8.55 -3.59
C LEU A 111 2.43 9.50 -3.78
N ILE A 112 3.05 10.01 -2.71
CA ILE A 112 4.20 10.96 -2.76
C ILE A 112 5.32 10.51 -3.71
N PRO A 113 5.75 9.23 -3.75
CA PRO A 113 6.81 8.83 -4.68
C PRO A 113 6.50 9.12 -6.16
N LEU A 114 5.21 9.11 -6.56
CA LEU A 114 4.78 9.42 -7.94
C LEU A 114 4.94 10.90 -8.29
N THR A 115 5.07 11.77 -7.29
CA THR A 115 5.31 13.21 -7.47
C THR A 115 6.81 13.52 -7.38
N GLY A 116 7.59 12.63 -6.74
CA GLY A 116 9.04 12.72 -6.58
C GLY A 116 9.83 11.69 -7.40
N HIS A 117 10.60 10.83 -6.72
CA HIS A 117 11.63 9.98 -7.34
C HIS A 117 11.09 8.95 -8.35
N ALA A 118 9.86 8.45 -8.16
CA ALA A 118 9.26 7.45 -9.05
C ALA A 118 8.54 8.07 -10.25
N ARG A 119 8.34 9.39 -10.25
CA ARG A 119 7.54 10.13 -11.22
C ARG A 119 7.83 9.75 -12.67
N ARG A 120 9.08 9.89 -13.12
CA ARG A 120 9.44 9.67 -14.53
C ARG A 120 9.14 8.25 -15.01
N LYS A 121 9.27 7.26 -14.11
CA LYS A 121 9.17 5.84 -14.47
C LYS A 121 7.75 5.29 -14.30
N TYR A 122 7.02 5.73 -13.27
CA TYR A 122 5.74 5.13 -12.87
C TYR A 122 4.53 6.02 -13.17
N LEU A 123 4.67 7.35 -13.20
CA LEU A 123 3.52 8.24 -13.41
C LEU A 123 2.81 8.02 -14.75
N PRO A 124 3.49 7.83 -15.90
CA PRO A 124 2.80 7.57 -17.17
C PRO A 124 1.94 6.29 -17.13
N ALA A 125 2.47 5.21 -16.55
CA ALA A 125 1.73 3.96 -16.37
C ALA A 125 0.54 4.15 -15.42
N PHE A 126 0.72 4.90 -14.33
CA PHE A 126 -0.34 5.22 -13.38
C PHE A 126 -1.50 6.00 -14.04
N HIS A 127 -1.20 7.01 -14.87
CA HIS A 127 -2.23 7.73 -15.63
C HIS A 127 -2.97 6.81 -16.59
N ALA A 128 -2.23 5.98 -17.34
CA ALA A 128 -2.84 5.02 -18.26
C ALA A 128 -3.76 4.01 -17.54
N ALA A 129 -3.35 3.52 -16.36
CA ALA A 129 -4.17 2.64 -15.53
C ALA A 129 -5.41 3.37 -15.00
N LEU A 130 -5.27 4.64 -14.59
CA LEU A 130 -6.38 5.45 -14.11
C LEU A 130 -7.42 5.74 -15.20
N ASP A 131 -7.01 5.92 -16.45
CA ASP A 131 -7.92 6.12 -17.58
C ASP A 131 -8.71 4.85 -17.94
N ARG A 132 -8.16 3.67 -17.63
CA ARG A 132 -8.86 2.38 -17.76
C ARG A 132 -9.73 2.03 -16.56
N ALA A 133 -9.59 2.73 -15.44
CA ALA A 133 -10.33 2.43 -14.22
C ALA A 133 -11.83 2.69 -14.38
N SER A 134 -12.64 2.02 -13.55
CA SER A 134 -14.08 2.29 -13.52
C SER A 134 -14.35 3.78 -13.21
N PRO A 135 -15.40 4.40 -13.76
CA PRO A 135 -15.71 5.80 -13.48
C PRO A 135 -15.85 6.10 -11.97
N GLY A 136 -16.35 5.13 -11.19
CA GLY A 136 -16.49 5.25 -9.74
C GLY A 136 -15.15 5.26 -9.01
N ASP A 137 -14.24 4.36 -9.37
CA ASP A 137 -12.91 4.27 -8.77
C ASP A 137 -12.03 5.45 -9.19
N ARG A 138 -12.04 5.81 -10.49
CA ARG A 138 -11.37 7.00 -11.01
C ARG A 138 -11.79 8.24 -10.25
N ARG A 139 -13.09 8.48 -10.08
CA ARG A 139 -13.62 9.61 -9.30
C ARG A 139 -13.20 9.55 -7.83
N THR A 140 -13.15 8.37 -7.22
CA THR A 140 -12.70 8.21 -5.82
C THR A 140 -11.25 8.66 -5.67
N ILE A 141 -10.37 8.21 -6.57
CA ILE A 141 -8.95 8.55 -6.58
C ILE A 141 -8.76 10.05 -6.85
N LEU A 142 -9.39 10.58 -7.90
CA LEU A 142 -9.28 12.00 -8.28
C LEU A 142 -9.73 12.93 -7.14
N ASN A 143 -10.86 12.62 -6.50
CA ASN A 143 -11.34 13.41 -5.38
C ASN A 143 -10.37 13.36 -4.19
N PHE A 144 -9.74 12.21 -3.94
CA PHE A 144 -8.73 12.09 -2.90
C PHE A 144 -7.49 12.93 -3.23
N VAL A 145 -6.95 12.81 -4.45
CA VAL A 145 -5.79 13.61 -4.89
C VAL A 145 -6.09 15.11 -4.79
N LYS A 146 -7.25 15.56 -5.28
CA LYS A 146 -7.66 16.96 -5.23
C LYS A 146 -7.75 17.52 -3.81
N ARG A 147 -8.20 16.72 -2.84
CA ARG A 147 -8.29 17.14 -1.43
C ARG A 147 -6.92 17.26 -0.76
N ASN A 148 -5.91 16.57 -1.27
CA ASN A 148 -4.56 16.52 -0.71
C ASN A 148 -3.55 17.18 -1.68
N SER A 149 -3.98 18.17 -2.46
CA SER A 149 -3.16 18.81 -3.50
C SER A 149 -1.99 19.59 -2.94
N GLU A 150 -2.04 20.04 -1.68
CA GLU A 150 -0.90 20.71 -1.03
C GLU A 150 0.28 19.74 -0.83
N GLU A 151 0.00 18.49 -0.45
CA GLU A 151 1.02 17.47 -0.19
C GLU A 151 1.45 16.71 -1.44
N LEU A 152 0.51 16.45 -2.34
CA LEU A 152 0.78 15.77 -3.61
C LEU A 152 1.23 16.76 -4.71
N GLY A 153 1.21 18.06 -4.39
CA GLY A 153 1.38 19.16 -5.34
C GLY A 153 0.34 19.15 -6.47
N ASP A 154 0.45 20.10 -7.39
CA ASP A 154 -0.25 20.09 -8.68
C ASP A 154 0.25 18.96 -9.63
N VAL A 155 0.96 17.96 -9.08
CA VAL A 155 1.97 17.13 -9.74
C VAL A 155 1.50 15.72 -10.07
N LEU A 156 0.31 15.35 -9.60
CA LEU A 156 -0.56 14.40 -10.30
C LEU A 156 -1.48 15.22 -11.22
N PRO A 157 -0.99 15.81 -12.34
CA PRO A 157 -1.87 16.46 -13.31
C PRO A 157 -2.70 15.35 -13.94
N LEU A 158 -3.90 15.18 -13.39
CA LEU A 158 -4.92 14.24 -13.84
C LEU A 158 -5.99 14.97 -14.64
#